data_AF-A0A959HVH8-F1
#
_entry.id   AF-A0A959HVH8-F1
#
_cell.length_a   1.000
_cell.length_b   1.000
_cell.length_c   1.000
_cell.angle_alpha   90.00
_cell.angle_beta   90.00
_cell.angle_gamma   90.00
#
_symmetry.space_group_name_H-M   'P 1'
#
loop_
_entity.id
_entity.type
_entity.pdbx_description
1 polymer ?
#
loop_
_entity_poly.entity_id
_entity_poly.type
_entity_poly.pdbx_seq_one_letter_code
_entity_poly.pdbx_strand_id
1 'polypeptide(L)'
;MFLAFQTLDTMVTYRPLFLSAVLAFVLTGQSSGTAPERSGWAEITTVRQLWEKYPGRIRKVLEAVDPAYPGLEMVSSGLEAGDTIAAAESLLEYYRRSDAADWLVRQPVEGEEAEWLDLARMITHDSISLNGTTAAIPRNPD
;
A
#
# COMPACT_ATOMS: atom_id res chain seq x y z
N MET A 1 -72.53 17.92 49.27
CA MET A 1 -71.78 18.96 50.01
C MET A 1 -70.38 18.95 49.40
N PHE A 2 -70.00 19.91 48.53
CA PHE A 2 -69.56 21.28 48.85
C PHE A 2 -68.35 21.29 49.80
N LEU A 3 -67.17 21.88 49.53
CA LEU A 3 -66.60 22.65 48.37
C LEU A 3 -65.30 21.93 47.87
N ALA A 4 -64.43 22.38 46.95
CA ALA A 4 -64.19 23.59 46.12
C ALA A 4 -63.68 23.14 44.70
N PHE A 5 -63.16 23.89 43.71
CA PHE A 5 -62.57 25.25 43.53
C PHE A 5 -61.13 25.42 44.09
N GLN A 6 -60.14 26.12 43.47
CA GLN A 6 -60.05 27.00 42.27
C GLN A 6 -58.74 26.79 41.46
N THR A 7 -58.73 27.34 40.22
CA THR A 7 -57.61 27.93 39.41
C THR A 7 -56.22 27.28 39.35
N LEU A 8 -55.61 26.99 38.19
CA LEU A 8 -55.23 27.85 37.03
C LEU A 8 -54.15 28.91 37.32
N ASP A 9 -52.88 28.50 37.22
CA ASP A 9 -51.74 29.21 36.61
C ASP A 9 -50.54 28.22 36.54
N THR A 10 -49.51 28.33 35.70
CA THR A 10 -49.21 29.30 34.62
C THR A 10 -48.61 28.57 33.40
N MET A 11 -48.40 29.28 32.28
CA MET A 11 -47.73 28.77 31.08
C MET A 11 -46.27 28.35 31.33
N VAL A 12 -45.80 27.27 30.66
CA VAL A 12 -44.47 27.28 30.02
C VAL A 12 -44.53 26.59 28.66
N THR A 13 -44.32 27.36 27.59
CA THR A 13 -44.30 26.87 26.21
C THR A 13 -42.94 26.26 25.86
N TYR A 14 -42.87 24.95 25.64
CA TYR A 14 -41.71 24.31 25.00
C TYR A 14 -42.08 23.64 23.67
N ARG A 15 -41.63 24.26 22.58
CA ARG A 15 -41.73 23.75 21.21
C ARG A 15 -40.74 22.57 21.05
N PRO A 16 -41.14 21.39 20.53
CA PRO A 16 -40.23 20.28 20.29
C PRO A 16 -39.36 20.50 19.04
N LEU A 17 -38.44 21.48 19.10
CA LEU A 17 -37.46 21.80 18.05
C LEU A 17 -36.28 20.80 18.02
N PHE A 18 -36.57 19.49 18.10
CA PHE A 18 -35.57 18.42 18.15
C PHE A 18 -35.79 17.29 17.13
N LEU A 19 -36.86 17.34 16.32
CA LEU A 19 -37.25 16.28 15.38
C LEU A 19 -36.93 16.57 13.89
N SER A 20 -36.01 17.50 13.61
CA SER A 20 -35.66 17.88 12.22
C SER A 20 -34.17 18.11 11.96
N ALA A 21 -33.28 17.62 12.85
CA ALA A 21 -31.82 17.77 12.71
C ALA A 21 -31.08 16.49 12.25
N VAL A 22 -31.70 15.31 12.36
CA VAL A 22 -31.03 14.01 12.12
C VAL A 22 -31.12 13.54 10.66
N LEU A 23 -32.18 13.92 9.93
CA LEU A 23 -32.46 13.39 8.58
C LEU A 23 -31.64 14.05 7.45
N ALA A 24 -30.83 15.08 7.76
CA ALA A 24 -30.09 15.86 6.76
C ALA A 24 -28.65 15.36 6.50
N PHE A 25 -28.07 14.54 7.38
CA PHE A 25 -26.64 14.19 7.31
C PHE A 25 -26.32 12.92 6.51
N VAL A 26 -27.33 12.10 6.19
CA VAL A 26 -27.14 10.73 5.66
C VAL A 26 -27.01 10.69 4.13
N LEU A 27 -27.37 11.76 3.41
CA LEU A 27 -27.49 11.77 1.94
C LEU A 27 -26.30 12.38 1.19
N THR A 28 -25.38 13.09 1.84
CA THR A 28 -24.09 13.48 1.24
C THR A 28 -23.08 12.35 1.34
N GLY A 29 -23.44 11.18 0.80
CA GLY A 29 -22.55 10.06 0.57
C GLY A 29 -21.53 10.41 -0.52
N GLN A 30 -20.51 11.19 -0.16
CA GLN A 30 -19.34 11.48 -0.98
C GLN A 30 -18.57 10.18 -1.21
N SER A 31 -19.01 9.37 -2.18
CA SER A 31 -18.22 8.29 -2.75
C SER A 31 -17.09 8.92 -3.56
N SER A 32 -16.08 9.45 -2.86
CA SER A 32 -14.79 9.78 -3.42
C SER A 32 -14.14 8.49 -3.90
N GLY A 33 -14.56 8.05 -5.09
CA GLY A 33 -13.90 6.98 -5.83
C GLY A 33 -12.50 7.46 -6.17
N THR A 34 -11.56 7.18 -5.27
CA THR A 34 -10.13 7.25 -5.56
C THR A 34 -9.90 6.35 -6.77
N ALA A 35 -9.73 6.97 -7.93
CA ALA A 35 -9.26 6.27 -9.11
C ALA A 35 -8.01 5.49 -8.71
N PRO A 36 -7.86 4.21 -9.11
CA PRO A 36 -6.79 3.36 -8.62
C PRO A 36 -5.46 4.06 -8.90
N GLU A 37 -4.76 4.42 -7.84
CA GLU A 37 -3.54 5.20 -7.93
C GLU A 37 -2.54 4.38 -8.75
N ARG A 38 -2.22 4.89 -9.96
CA ARG A 38 -1.19 4.29 -10.82
C ARG A 38 0.06 4.23 -9.99
N SER A 39 0.45 3.02 -9.62
CA SER A 39 1.40 2.81 -8.54
C SER A 39 2.74 3.39 -8.96
N GLY A 40 3.13 4.49 -8.33
CA GLY A 40 4.42 5.15 -8.52
C GLY A 40 5.58 4.33 -7.93
N TRP A 41 5.62 3.02 -8.20
CA TRP A 41 6.85 2.23 -8.21
C TRP A 41 7.65 2.52 -9.48
N ALA A 42 6.99 2.82 -10.60
CA ALA A 42 7.62 3.15 -11.88
C ALA A 42 8.41 4.48 -11.86
N GLU A 43 8.21 5.29 -10.83
CA GLU A 43 8.89 6.56 -10.58
C GLU A 43 10.11 6.38 -9.65
N ILE A 44 10.28 5.20 -9.03
CA ILE A 44 11.37 4.90 -8.10
C ILE A 44 12.60 4.48 -8.92
N THR A 45 13.63 5.33 -8.92
CA THR A 45 14.89 5.08 -9.65
C THR A 45 16.10 4.94 -8.72
N THR A 46 15.92 5.13 -7.41
CA THR A 46 16.99 5.09 -6.40
C THR A 46 16.58 4.32 -5.14
N VAL A 47 17.57 3.76 -4.43
CA VAL A 47 17.37 3.09 -3.13
C VAL A 47 16.83 4.07 -2.09
N ARG A 48 17.22 5.34 -2.14
CA ARG A 48 16.67 6.43 -1.31
C ARG A 48 15.16 6.58 -1.47
N GLN A 49 14.66 6.75 -2.70
CA GLN A 49 13.22 6.86 -2.96
C GLN A 49 12.47 5.58 -2.55
N LEU A 50 13.08 4.41 -2.74
CA LEU A 50 12.51 3.12 -2.33
C LEU A 50 12.38 3.02 -0.80
N TRP A 51 13.40 3.49 -0.07
CA TRP A 51 13.41 3.55 1.39
C TRP A 51 12.42 4.59 1.93
N GLU A 52 12.34 5.76 1.31
CA GLU A 52 11.39 6.82 1.70
C GLU A 52 9.92 6.39 1.49
N LYS A 53 9.64 5.61 0.43
CA LYS A 53 8.28 5.16 0.10
C LYS A 53 7.86 3.86 0.78
N TYR A 54 8.79 2.92 1.03
CA TYR A 54 8.48 1.62 1.63
C TYR A 54 9.48 1.17 2.74
N PRO A 55 9.75 1.99 3.77
CA PRO A 55 10.83 1.75 4.74
C PRO A 55 10.64 0.42 5.50
N GLY A 56 9.41 0.07 5.85
CA GLY A 56 9.08 -1.19 6.52
C GLY A 56 9.22 -2.44 5.66
N ARG A 57 9.22 -2.31 4.31
CA ARG A 57 9.50 -3.42 3.40
C ARG A 57 11.01 -3.64 3.25
N ILE A 58 11.78 -2.57 3.06
CA ILE A 58 13.24 -2.66 2.90
C ILE A 58 13.94 -3.06 4.21
N ARG A 59 13.44 -2.61 5.38
CA ARG A 59 13.95 -3.10 6.65
C ARG A 59 13.80 -4.62 6.80
N LYS A 60 12.65 -5.20 6.44
CA LYS A 60 12.43 -6.65 6.47
C LYS A 60 13.34 -7.43 5.52
N VAL A 61 13.75 -6.83 4.40
CA VAL A 61 14.76 -7.42 3.50
C VAL A 61 16.13 -7.44 4.19
N LEU A 62 16.55 -6.33 4.80
CA LEU A 62 17.82 -6.25 5.53
C LEU A 62 17.84 -7.16 6.77
N GLU A 63 16.73 -7.27 7.50
CA GLU A 63 16.55 -8.18 8.65
C GLU A 63 16.60 -9.67 8.25
N ALA A 64 16.44 -10.00 6.97
CA ALA A 64 16.48 -11.36 6.42
C ALA A 64 17.82 -11.71 5.73
N VAL A 65 18.76 -10.77 5.66
CA VAL A 65 20.12 -11.01 5.15
C VAL A 65 20.99 -11.59 6.26
N ASP A 66 21.80 -12.61 5.94
CA ASP A 66 22.91 -13.04 6.79
C ASP A 66 24.13 -12.11 6.55
N PRO A 67 24.49 -11.24 7.50
CA PRO A 67 25.61 -10.31 7.33
C PRO A 67 26.98 -11.01 7.37
N ALA A 68 27.05 -12.26 7.81
CA ALA A 68 28.29 -13.06 7.80
C ALA A 68 28.55 -13.77 6.46
N TYR A 69 27.66 -13.62 5.47
CA TYR A 69 27.83 -14.24 4.16
C TYR A 69 28.98 -13.56 3.35
N PRO A 70 29.90 -14.33 2.74
CA PRO A 70 31.04 -13.76 2.01
C PRO A 70 30.65 -12.80 0.88
N GLY A 71 31.26 -11.63 0.87
CA GLY A 71 30.96 -10.53 -0.07
C GLY A 71 29.92 -9.53 0.44
N LEU A 72 29.32 -9.75 1.62
CA LEU A 72 28.38 -8.81 2.27
C LEU A 72 29.03 -7.96 3.37
N GLU A 73 30.36 -7.86 3.43
CA GLU A 73 31.08 -7.14 4.49
C GLU A 73 30.69 -5.65 4.55
N MET A 74 30.44 -5.04 3.39
CA MET A 74 29.93 -3.66 3.28
C MET A 74 28.47 -3.53 3.77
N VAL A 75 27.66 -4.60 3.65
CA VAL A 75 26.29 -4.63 4.17
C VAL A 75 26.33 -4.75 5.70
N SER A 76 27.15 -5.66 6.25
CA SER A 76 27.37 -5.77 7.70
C SER A 76 27.81 -4.43 8.30
N SER A 77 28.84 -3.80 7.72
CA SER A 77 29.33 -2.50 8.19
C SER A 77 28.27 -1.39 8.13
N GLY A 78 27.38 -1.40 7.13
CA GLY A 78 26.27 -0.45 7.05
C GLY A 78 25.20 -0.70 8.13
N LEU A 79 24.87 -1.96 8.39
CA LEU A 79 23.91 -2.37 9.43
C LEU A 79 24.44 -2.09 10.84
N GLU A 80 25.73 -2.37 11.11
CA GLU A 80 26.42 -2.06 12.36
C GLU A 80 26.48 -0.54 12.65
N ALA A 81 26.64 0.27 11.60
CA ALA A 81 26.58 1.74 11.69
C ALA A 81 25.15 2.30 11.78
N GLY A 82 24.13 1.47 11.56
CA GLY A 82 22.71 1.88 11.47
C GLY A 82 22.33 2.59 10.16
N ASP A 83 23.22 2.67 9.16
CA ASP A 83 22.92 3.24 7.85
C ASP A 83 22.28 2.17 6.93
N THR A 84 20.97 2.04 7.08
CA THR A 84 20.16 1.13 6.28
C THR A 84 20.06 1.51 4.80
N ILE A 85 20.43 2.75 4.41
CA ILE A 85 20.46 3.14 2.99
C ILE A 85 21.79 2.66 2.39
N ALA A 86 22.92 2.93 3.02
CA ALA A 86 24.23 2.43 2.59
C ALA A 86 24.29 0.89 2.59
N ALA A 87 23.67 0.23 3.56
CA ALA A 87 23.53 -1.23 3.58
C ALA A 87 22.71 -1.75 2.39
N ALA A 88 21.57 -1.12 2.06
CA ALA A 88 20.73 -1.52 0.93
C ALA A 88 21.37 -1.21 -0.43
N GLU A 89 22.10 -0.11 -0.57
CA GLU A 89 22.90 0.20 -1.77
C GLU A 89 24.05 -0.79 -1.95
N SER A 90 24.74 -1.17 -0.87
CA SER A 90 25.79 -2.20 -0.88
C SER A 90 25.24 -3.59 -1.26
N LEU A 91 24.05 -3.96 -0.75
CA LEU A 91 23.40 -5.23 -1.06
C LEU A 91 22.97 -5.30 -2.54
N LEU A 92 22.41 -4.22 -3.08
CA LEU A 92 22.06 -4.12 -4.49
C LEU A 92 23.30 -4.23 -5.39
N GLU A 93 24.41 -3.61 -4.97
CA GLU A 93 25.67 -3.65 -5.71
C GLU A 93 26.39 -5.01 -5.63
N TYR A 94 26.25 -5.74 -4.51
CA TYR A 94 26.65 -7.14 -4.43
C TYR A 94 25.93 -8.00 -5.48
N TYR A 95 24.60 -7.93 -5.55
CA TYR A 95 23.83 -8.73 -6.52
C TYR A 95 24.10 -8.34 -7.97
N ARG A 96 24.50 -7.10 -8.26
CA ARG A 96 24.94 -6.68 -9.62
C ARG A 96 26.28 -7.25 -10.05
N ARG A 97 27.16 -7.59 -9.11
CA ARG A 97 28.56 -8.00 -9.37
C ARG A 97 28.81 -9.49 -9.18
N SER A 98 27.89 -10.20 -8.52
CA SER A 98 28.06 -11.60 -8.14
C SER A 98 27.33 -12.54 -9.08
N ASP A 99 27.97 -13.69 -9.36
CA ASP A 99 27.34 -14.83 -10.04
C ASP A 99 26.12 -15.39 -9.24
N ALA A 100 25.93 -14.94 -7.99
CA ALA A 100 24.74 -15.21 -7.19
C ALA A 100 23.44 -14.60 -7.78
N ALA A 101 23.52 -13.74 -8.79
CA ALA A 101 22.37 -13.25 -9.57
C ALA A 101 22.23 -13.90 -10.97
N ASP A 102 23.21 -14.68 -11.43
CA ASP A 102 23.25 -15.20 -12.81
C ASP A 102 22.03 -16.09 -13.13
N TRP A 103 21.53 -16.83 -12.13
CA TRP A 103 20.34 -17.69 -12.24
C TRP A 103 19.02 -16.91 -12.38
N LEU A 104 18.97 -15.63 -11.98
CA LEU A 104 17.79 -14.76 -12.16
C LEU A 104 17.61 -14.35 -13.63
N VAL A 105 18.72 -14.25 -14.38
CA VAL A 105 18.73 -13.79 -15.78
C VAL A 105 18.63 -14.96 -16.77
N ARG A 106 19.07 -16.16 -16.36
CA ARG A 106 19.33 -17.30 -17.25
C ARG A 106 18.24 -18.38 -17.30
N GLN A 107 17.00 -18.12 -16.88
CA GLN A 107 15.90 -19.06 -17.15
C GLN A 107 15.36 -18.83 -18.57
N PRO A 108 15.55 -19.76 -19.53
CA PRO A 108 14.92 -19.66 -20.83
C PRO A 108 13.41 -19.91 -20.67
N VAL A 109 12.60 -18.90 -20.97
CA VAL A 109 11.15 -19.01 -20.84
C VAL A 109 10.57 -19.58 -22.14
N GLU A 110 10.02 -20.78 -22.09
CA GLU A 110 9.50 -21.51 -23.26
C GLU A 110 8.21 -20.87 -23.79
N GLY A 111 8.29 -20.09 -24.87
CA GLY A 111 7.16 -19.41 -25.49
C GLY A 111 7.57 -18.47 -26.61
N GLU A 112 6.62 -17.89 -27.34
CA GLU A 112 6.90 -16.92 -28.41
C GLU A 112 7.14 -15.50 -27.84
N GLU A 113 8.00 -14.71 -28.49
CA GLU A 113 8.30 -13.32 -28.06
C GLU A 113 7.03 -12.45 -27.97
N ALA A 114 6.05 -12.68 -28.85
CA ALA A 114 4.76 -11.99 -28.82
C ALA A 114 3.95 -12.30 -27.54
N GLU A 115 3.94 -13.55 -27.09
CA GLU A 115 3.26 -13.97 -25.86
C GLU A 115 3.93 -13.34 -24.63
N TRP A 116 5.27 -13.33 -24.58
CA TRP A 116 6.02 -12.64 -23.51
C TRP A 116 5.79 -11.13 -23.50
N LEU A 117 5.70 -10.51 -24.67
CA LEU A 117 5.41 -9.07 -24.80
C LEU A 117 4.01 -8.73 -24.32
N ASP A 118 3.00 -9.55 -24.62
CA ASP A 118 1.63 -9.34 -24.15
C ASP A 118 1.48 -9.63 -22.65
N LEU A 119 2.14 -10.66 -22.10
CA LEU A 119 2.19 -10.90 -20.65
C LEU A 119 2.87 -9.73 -19.91
N ALA A 120 3.98 -9.19 -20.43
CA ALA A 120 4.64 -8.02 -19.88
C ALA A 120 3.75 -6.76 -19.93
N ARG A 121 2.99 -6.57 -21.02
CA ARG A 121 1.97 -5.51 -21.13
C ARG A 121 0.87 -5.69 -20.08
N MET A 122 0.35 -6.91 -19.90
CA MET A 122 -0.71 -7.19 -18.93
C MET A 122 -0.29 -6.83 -17.50
N ILE A 123 0.89 -7.27 -17.07
CA ILE A 123 1.44 -6.96 -15.74
C ILE A 123 1.63 -5.45 -15.56
N THR A 124 2.12 -4.75 -16.60
CA THR A 124 2.29 -3.29 -16.61
C THR A 124 0.95 -2.53 -16.52
N HIS A 125 -0.18 -3.18 -16.79
CA HIS A 125 -1.54 -2.63 -16.65
C HIS A 125 -2.32 -3.24 -15.47
N ASP A 126 -1.62 -3.72 -14.43
CA ASP A 126 -2.23 -4.33 -13.23
C ASP A 126 -3.19 -5.50 -13.54
N SER A 127 -2.89 -6.30 -14.56
CA SER A 127 -3.75 -7.41 -15.01
C SER A 127 -2.98 -8.71 -15.21
N ILE A 128 -3.67 -9.83 -15.06
CA ILE A 128 -3.18 -11.18 -15.36
C ILE A 128 -4.26 -11.99 -16.08
N SER A 129 -3.86 -12.88 -16.98
CA SER A 129 -4.74 -13.88 -17.58
C SER A 129 -4.47 -15.24 -16.95
N LEU A 130 -5.51 -15.91 -16.45
CA LEU A 130 -5.43 -17.28 -15.95
C LEU A 130 -6.52 -18.10 -16.65
N ASN A 131 -6.13 -19.16 -17.36
CA ASN A 131 -7.03 -20.03 -18.12
C ASN A 131 -7.98 -19.25 -19.07
N GLY A 132 -7.48 -18.21 -19.74
CA GLY A 132 -8.25 -17.34 -20.63
C GLY A 132 -9.16 -16.33 -19.93
N THR A 133 -9.13 -16.24 -18.59
CA THR A 133 -9.86 -15.23 -17.82
C THR A 133 -8.91 -14.13 -17.37
N THR A 134 -9.09 -12.93 -17.92
CA THR A 134 -8.36 -11.72 -17.47
C THR A 134 -8.96 -11.16 -16.19
N ALA A 135 -8.12 -10.98 -15.17
CA ALA A 135 -8.48 -10.35 -13.89
C ALA A 135 -7.50 -9.21 -13.57
N ALA A 136 -7.99 -8.21 -12.82
CA ALA A 136 -7.12 -7.20 -12.21
C ALA A 136 -6.36 -7.81 -11.02
N ILE A 137 -5.11 -7.40 -10.81
CA ILE A 137 -4.28 -7.85 -9.70
C ILE A 137 -4.87 -7.29 -8.39
N PRO A 138 -5.27 -8.13 -7.43
CA PRO A 138 -5.86 -7.66 -6.18
C PRO A 138 -4.78 -6.99 -5.32
N ARG A 139 -4.91 -5.68 -5.11
CA ARG A 139 -4.05 -4.91 -4.21
C ARG A 139 -4.60 -4.95 -2.79
N ASN A 140 -3.76 -5.35 -1.84
CA ASN A 140 -4.01 -5.11 -0.42
C ASN A 140 -3.75 -3.61 -0.14
N PRO A 141 -4.53 -2.93 0.73
CA PRO A 141 -4.11 -1.64 1.25
C PRO A 141 -2.78 -1.80 2.02
N ASP A 142 -1.86 -0.83 1.82
CA ASP A 142 -0.60 -0.70 2.56
C ASP A 142 -0.81 -0.10 3.97
#